data_AF-A0A183ICX2-F1
#
_entry.id   AF-A0A183ICX2-F1
#
_cell.length_a   1.000
_cell.length_b   1.000
_cell.length_c   1.000
_cell.angle_alpha   90.00
_cell.angle_beta   90.00
_cell.angle_gamma   90.00
#
_symmetry.space_group_name_H-M   'P 1'
#
loop_
_entity.id
_entity.type
_entity.pdbx_description
1 polymer ?
#
loop_
_entity_poly.entity_id
_entity_poly.type
_entity_poly.pdbx_seq_one_letter_code
_entity_poly.pdbx_strand_id
1 'polypeptide(L)'
;MCLDGSRTIPFEWVNDDYCDCRDGSDEPGTAACPNGSFHCANLGHLPLNIPSSRVNDQICDCCDGSDEYSGWVHCPNTCEEMGRKMREEMRLQEERQTNGYQIRQKMAIDGKKRKVEKQVSVNSLLFSKYPVEQIQARKEFDLNADGEISPEEVKVSNEARMKHSDVQSKIRRLEADLKEAEEYMKINFGPNDEFAPLYQQCFEIALSEYVYKLCLFEKATQRSKDTSMETALGSWGKWITIGEDGFYKMLYEHGAQCWNGPERSTTVDLVCGLENALVASSEPSRCQYAFTFATPAVCDLPTHKNHYEGEL
;
A
#
# COMPACT_ATOMS: atom_id res chain seq x y z
N MET A 1 8.32 43.42 -21.72
CA MET A 1 7.37 43.87 -20.67
C MET A 1 7.63 43.00 -19.47
N CYS A 2 7.74 43.56 -18.26
CA CYS A 2 7.86 42.76 -17.05
C CYS A 2 6.65 41.83 -16.92
N LEU A 3 6.83 40.63 -16.36
CA LEU A 3 5.76 39.63 -16.29
C LEU A 3 4.62 40.06 -15.35
N ASP A 4 4.91 40.88 -14.34
CA ASP A 4 3.93 41.53 -13.46
C ASP A 4 3.14 42.68 -14.11
N GLY A 5 3.46 43.01 -15.37
CA GLY A 5 2.83 44.12 -16.11
C GLY A 5 3.19 45.51 -15.60
N SER A 6 4.16 45.65 -14.69
CA SER A 6 4.50 46.93 -14.04
C SER A 6 5.11 47.95 -15.00
N ARG A 7 5.91 47.50 -15.97
CA ARG A 7 6.53 48.36 -17.00
C ARG A 7 6.91 47.57 -18.26
N THR A 8 7.16 48.31 -19.34
CA THR A 8 7.77 47.78 -20.56
C THR A 8 9.22 48.23 -20.64
N ILE A 9 10.15 47.27 -20.61
CA ILE A 9 11.59 47.49 -20.77
C ILE A 9 12.04 47.12 -22.19
N PRO A 10 13.12 47.76 -22.71
CA PRO A 10 13.84 47.30 -23.91
C PRO A 10 14.36 45.86 -23.75
N PHE A 11 14.51 45.14 -24.86
CA PHE A 11 15.09 43.78 -24.83
C PHE A 11 16.56 43.76 -24.39
N GLU A 12 17.27 44.87 -24.60
CA GLU A 12 18.67 45.02 -24.17
C GLU A 12 18.85 45.04 -22.65
N TRP A 13 17.77 45.27 -21.89
CA TRP A 13 17.76 45.29 -20.42
C TRP A 13 17.37 43.93 -19.84
N VAL A 14 17.35 42.88 -20.68
CA VAL A 14 17.13 41.51 -20.22
C VAL A 14 18.50 40.86 -20.06
N ASN A 15 18.80 40.37 -18.86
CA ASN A 15 20.10 39.82 -18.47
C ASN A 15 21.25 40.82 -18.61
N ASP A 16 21.08 42.07 -18.17
CA ASP A 16 22.08 43.13 -18.26
C ASP A 16 22.80 43.44 -16.93
N ASP A 17 22.64 42.55 -15.95
CA ASP A 17 23.13 42.66 -14.57
C ASP A 17 22.51 43.85 -13.79
N TYR A 18 21.31 44.30 -14.18
CA TYR A 18 20.57 45.36 -13.50
C TYR A 18 19.09 45.04 -13.32
N CYS A 19 18.62 45.14 -12.07
CA CYS A 19 17.22 44.84 -11.75
C CYS A 19 16.29 46.03 -12.06
N ASP A 20 15.72 46.04 -13.26
CA ASP A 20 14.69 46.96 -13.74
C ASP A 20 13.27 46.54 -13.36
N CYS A 21 12.94 45.25 -13.39
CA CYS A 21 11.62 44.77 -13.05
C CYS A 21 11.50 44.46 -11.54
N ARG A 22 10.36 44.85 -10.93
CA ARG A 22 10.14 44.59 -9.50
C ARG A 22 9.95 43.11 -9.18
N ASP A 23 9.42 42.37 -10.15
CA ASP A 23 9.25 40.91 -10.10
C ASP A 23 10.52 40.14 -10.50
N GLY A 24 11.58 40.84 -10.93
CA GLY A 24 12.85 40.25 -11.37
C GLY A 24 12.78 39.45 -12.67
N SER A 25 11.72 39.64 -13.46
CA SER A 25 11.50 38.91 -14.72
C SER A 25 12.47 39.28 -15.86
N ASP A 26 13.22 40.35 -15.67
CA ASP A 26 14.25 40.87 -16.56
C ASP A 26 15.62 40.21 -16.39
N GLU A 27 15.86 39.53 -15.26
CA GLU A 27 17.18 38.95 -14.94
C GLU A 27 17.16 37.41 -14.78
N PRO A 28 16.56 36.63 -15.70
CA PRO A 28 16.50 35.16 -15.60
C PRO A 28 17.86 34.45 -15.77
N GLY A 29 18.89 35.17 -16.16
CA GLY A 29 20.25 34.69 -16.44
C GLY A 29 21.32 35.40 -15.62
N THR A 30 20.95 36.20 -14.60
CA THR A 30 21.93 36.84 -13.71
C THR A 30 21.48 36.83 -12.23
N ALA A 31 22.33 37.36 -11.36
CA ALA A 31 22.08 37.51 -9.93
C ALA A 31 21.45 38.86 -9.55
N ALA A 32 21.18 39.75 -10.51
CA ALA A 32 20.96 41.17 -10.24
C ALA A 32 19.67 41.47 -9.47
N CYS A 33 18.64 40.64 -9.60
CA CYS A 33 17.39 40.79 -8.87
C CYS A 33 17.36 39.94 -7.58
N PRO A 34 17.21 40.55 -6.38
CA PRO A 34 17.16 39.80 -5.11
C PRO A 34 15.99 38.81 -4.99
N ASN A 35 14.89 39.09 -5.69
CA ASN A 35 13.72 38.21 -5.77
C ASN A 35 13.63 37.47 -7.12
N GLY A 36 14.69 37.53 -7.92
CA GLY A 36 14.76 36.88 -9.24
C GLY A 36 14.95 35.38 -9.14
N SER A 37 14.75 34.71 -10.28
CA SER A 37 15.02 33.30 -10.45
C SER A 37 15.92 33.10 -11.66
N PHE A 38 16.98 32.31 -11.49
CA PHE A 38 17.93 31.96 -12.52
C PHE A 38 17.60 30.58 -13.12
N HIS A 39 17.62 30.49 -14.45
CA HIS A 39 17.30 29.26 -15.17
C HIS A 39 18.56 28.49 -15.61
N CYS A 40 18.82 27.35 -14.97
CA CYS A 40 19.81 26.38 -15.44
C CYS A 40 19.21 25.56 -16.60
N ALA A 41 19.79 25.68 -17.80
CA ALA A 41 19.36 24.90 -18.96
C ALA A 41 19.65 23.39 -18.78
N ASN A 42 20.75 23.05 -18.10
CA ASN A 42 21.13 21.69 -17.71
C ASN A 42 21.03 20.69 -18.87
N LEU A 43 21.52 21.06 -20.07
CA LEU A 43 21.41 20.24 -21.28
C LEU A 43 21.89 18.81 -21.03
N GLY A 44 21.05 17.83 -21.35
CA GLY A 44 21.29 16.40 -21.08
C GLY A 44 20.65 15.90 -19.78
N HIS A 45 20.23 16.79 -18.88
CA HIS A 45 19.48 16.53 -17.64
C HIS A 45 18.20 17.39 -17.57
N LEU A 46 17.58 17.50 -16.39
CA LEU A 46 16.39 18.31 -16.15
C LEU A 46 16.76 19.78 -15.94
N PRO A 47 16.00 20.73 -16.54
CA PRO A 47 16.16 22.14 -16.25
C PRO A 47 15.83 22.42 -14.78
N LEU A 48 16.50 23.42 -14.22
CA LEU A 48 16.35 23.80 -12.82
C LEU A 48 16.26 25.32 -12.70
N ASN A 49 15.26 25.81 -11.97
CA ASN A 49 15.18 27.21 -11.58
C ASN A 49 15.72 27.34 -10.15
N ILE A 50 16.74 28.19 -9.97
CA ILE A 50 17.31 28.49 -8.66
C ILE A 50 17.02 29.95 -8.29
N PRO A 51 17.03 30.31 -6.99
CA PRO A 51 16.97 31.72 -6.60
C PRO A 51 18.20 32.48 -7.09
N SER A 52 18.06 33.73 -7.52
CA SER A 52 19.19 34.58 -7.94
C SER A 52 20.26 34.74 -6.84
N SER A 53 19.91 34.53 -5.57
CA SER A 53 20.85 34.52 -4.45
C SER A 53 21.87 33.38 -4.48
N ARG A 54 21.65 32.35 -5.32
CA ARG A 54 22.55 31.21 -5.51
C ARG A 54 23.40 31.30 -6.77
N VAL A 55 23.36 32.45 -7.45
CA VAL A 55 24.19 32.71 -8.63
C VAL A 55 25.47 33.38 -8.14
N ASN A 56 26.62 32.83 -8.49
CA ASN A 56 27.95 33.27 -8.04
C ASN A 56 28.12 33.30 -6.50
N ASP A 57 27.52 32.35 -5.79
CA ASP A 57 27.65 32.20 -4.34
C ASP A 57 28.76 31.21 -3.91
N GLN A 58 29.53 30.70 -4.88
CA GLN A 58 30.62 29.73 -4.75
C GLN A 58 30.14 28.28 -4.53
N ILE A 59 28.87 27.99 -4.79
CA ILE A 59 28.28 26.66 -4.74
C ILE A 59 27.79 26.30 -6.16
N CYS A 60 28.11 25.09 -6.63
CA CYS A 60 27.60 24.61 -7.91
C CYS A 60 26.19 24.02 -7.70
N ASP A 61 25.15 24.84 -7.84
CA ASP A 61 23.75 24.43 -7.84
C ASP A 61 23.31 23.88 -9.21
N CYS A 62 23.74 24.48 -10.33
CA CYS A 62 23.44 23.96 -11.66
C CYS A 62 24.39 22.81 -12.02
N CYS A 63 23.88 21.72 -12.63
CA CYS A 63 24.75 20.62 -13.05
C CYS A 63 25.66 21.01 -14.23
N ASP A 64 25.30 22.04 -14.99
CA ASP A 64 26.09 22.57 -16.10
C ASP A 64 27.09 23.65 -15.65
N GLY A 65 27.03 24.08 -14.38
CA GLY A 65 27.87 25.12 -13.79
C GLY A 65 27.55 26.53 -14.28
N SER A 66 26.40 26.75 -14.91
CA SER A 66 26.01 28.05 -15.47
C SER A 66 25.76 29.14 -14.42
N ASP A 67 25.52 28.76 -13.18
CA ASP A 67 25.34 29.63 -12.01
C ASP A 67 26.63 30.30 -11.53
N GLU A 68 27.80 29.71 -11.77
CA GLU A 68 29.11 30.19 -11.29
C GLU A 68 29.96 30.80 -12.42
N TYR A 69 29.35 31.63 -13.27
CA TYR A 69 30.00 32.24 -14.43
C TYR A 69 31.10 33.27 -14.10
N SER A 70 31.17 33.74 -12.85
CA SER A 70 32.19 34.69 -12.36
C SER A 70 33.60 34.09 -12.32
N GLY A 71 33.72 32.76 -12.36
CA GLY A 71 35.00 32.05 -12.46
C GLY A 71 35.79 31.93 -11.16
N TRP A 72 35.22 32.27 -10.00
CA TRP A 72 35.85 32.07 -8.69
C TRP A 72 35.90 30.59 -8.28
N VAL A 73 34.95 29.78 -8.75
CA VAL A 73 34.84 28.34 -8.52
C VAL A 73 34.77 27.60 -9.86
N HIS A 74 35.37 26.41 -9.93
CA HIS A 74 35.27 25.53 -11.11
C HIS A 74 34.14 24.51 -10.93
N CYS A 75 33.04 24.72 -11.65
CA CYS A 75 31.91 23.79 -11.71
C CYS A 75 32.00 22.92 -12.98
N PRO A 76 32.36 21.63 -12.88
CA PRO A 76 32.38 20.74 -14.04
C PRO A 76 30.96 20.39 -14.48
N ASN A 77 30.71 20.36 -15.79
CA ASN A 77 29.42 19.93 -16.31
C ASN A 77 29.21 18.43 -16.08
N THR A 78 28.19 18.09 -15.28
CA THR A 78 27.83 16.72 -14.88
C THR A 78 26.45 16.30 -15.41
N CYS A 79 25.77 17.17 -16.16
CA CYS A 79 24.39 16.95 -16.60
C CYS A 79 24.22 15.69 -17.45
N GLU A 80 25.14 15.40 -18.37
CA GLU A 80 25.02 14.21 -19.22
C GLU A 80 25.10 12.91 -18.40
N GLU A 81 25.94 12.87 -17.37
CA GLU A 81 26.06 11.71 -16.49
C GLU A 81 24.81 11.55 -15.61
N MET A 82 24.36 12.64 -14.98
CA MET A 82 23.14 12.65 -14.16
C MET A 82 21.91 12.26 -14.99
N GLY A 83 21.78 12.83 -16.18
CA GLY A 83 20.71 12.53 -17.13
C GLY A 83 20.73 11.07 -17.59
N ARG A 84 21.91 10.50 -17.86
CA ARG A 84 22.02 9.07 -18.21
C ARG A 84 21.54 8.17 -17.07
N LYS A 85 21.98 8.43 -15.83
CA LYS A 85 21.55 7.69 -14.64
C LYS A 85 20.04 7.78 -14.44
N MET A 86 19.48 8.98 -14.51
CA MET A 86 18.04 9.21 -14.38
C MET A 86 17.23 8.46 -15.45
N ARG A 87 17.65 8.51 -16.72
CA ARG A 87 16.99 7.78 -17.81
C ARG A 87 17.05 6.27 -17.62
N GLU A 88 18.19 5.75 -17.14
CA GLU A 88 18.35 4.33 -16.84
C GLU A 88 17.45 3.88 -15.69
N GLU A 89 17.41 4.63 -14.59
CA GLU A 89 16.53 4.38 -13.44
C GLU A 89 15.05 4.44 -13.83
N MET A 90 14.65 5.46 -14.60
CA MET A 90 13.28 5.57 -15.12
C MET A 90 12.91 4.37 -16.00
N ARG A 91 13.81 3.92 -16.88
CA ARG A 91 13.59 2.73 -17.72
C ARG A 91 13.40 1.47 -16.87
N LEU A 92 14.25 1.27 -15.87
CA LEU A 92 14.15 0.12 -14.96
C LEU A 92 12.84 0.16 -14.14
N GLN A 93 12.42 1.36 -13.73
CA GLN A 93 11.16 1.56 -13.01
C GLN A 93 9.95 1.31 -13.92
N GLU A 94 9.98 1.79 -15.16
CA GLU A 94 8.93 1.56 -16.16
C GLU A 94 8.81 0.07 -16.53
N GLU A 95 9.95 -0.61 -16.72
CA GLU A 95 9.98 -2.05 -16.97
C GLU A 95 9.40 -2.82 -15.77
N ARG A 96 9.77 -2.45 -14.53
CA ARG A 96 9.21 -3.04 -13.32
C ARG A 96 7.70 -2.85 -13.24
N GLN A 97 7.20 -1.63 -13.51
CA GLN A 97 5.77 -1.33 -13.51
C GLN A 97 5.03 -2.13 -14.57
N THR A 98 5.56 -2.17 -15.80
CA THR A 98 4.95 -2.88 -16.92
C THR A 98 4.90 -4.38 -16.68
N ASN A 99 6.02 -4.99 -16.28
CA ASN A 99 6.09 -6.42 -15.98
C ASN A 99 5.23 -6.78 -14.76
N GLY A 100 5.25 -5.96 -13.71
CA GLY A 100 4.43 -6.13 -12.53
C GLY A 100 2.93 -6.02 -12.84
N TYR A 101 2.53 -5.08 -13.69
CA TYR A 101 1.15 -4.92 -14.14
C TYR A 101 0.63 -6.15 -14.91
N GLN A 102 1.47 -6.77 -15.76
CA GLN A 102 1.11 -8.03 -16.42
C GLN A 102 0.84 -9.17 -15.41
N ILE A 103 1.61 -9.22 -14.31
CA ILE A 103 1.39 -10.19 -13.24
C ILE A 103 0.12 -9.85 -12.46
N ARG A 104 -0.14 -8.56 -12.16
CA ARG A 104 -1.38 -8.08 -11.53
C ARG A 104 -2.61 -8.53 -12.29
N GLN A 105 -2.62 -8.43 -13.61
CA GLN A 105 -3.75 -8.89 -14.43
C GLN A 105 -4.03 -10.38 -14.23
N LYS A 106 -3.00 -11.22 -14.14
CA LYS A 106 -3.15 -12.64 -13.84
C LYS A 106 -3.68 -12.86 -12.42
N MET A 107 -3.19 -12.09 -11.44
CA MET A 107 -3.69 -12.15 -10.06
C MET A 107 -5.16 -11.74 -9.96
N ALA A 108 -5.59 -10.72 -10.70
CA ALA A 108 -7.00 -10.30 -10.78
C ALA A 108 -7.90 -11.41 -11.37
N ILE A 109 -7.44 -12.09 -12.42
CA ILE A 109 -8.17 -13.22 -13.00
C ILE A 109 -8.31 -14.37 -11.98
N ASP A 110 -7.22 -14.74 -11.30
CA ASP A 110 -7.25 -15.76 -10.24
C ASP A 110 -8.14 -15.33 -9.07
N GLY A 111 -8.08 -14.06 -8.67
CA GLY A 111 -8.89 -13.51 -7.60
C GLY A 111 -10.39 -13.58 -7.87
N LYS A 112 -10.82 -13.16 -9.07
CA LYS A 112 -12.22 -13.28 -9.52
C LYS A 112 -12.67 -14.74 -9.51
N LYS A 113 -11.82 -15.65 -10.00
CA LYS A 113 -12.10 -17.10 -9.98
C LYS A 113 -12.32 -17.61 -8.55
N ARG A 114 -11.43 -17.26 -7.61
CA ARG A 114 -11.54 -17.65 -6.19
C ARG A 114 -12.80 -17.10 -5.52
N LYS A 115 -13.19 -15.87 -5.82
CA LYS A 115 -14.47 -15.29 -5.35
C LYS A 115 -15.67 -16.09 -5.85
N VAL A 116 -15.70 -16.44 -7.13
CA VAL A 116 -16.78 -17.27 -7.70
C VAL A 116 -16.81 -18.66 -7.05
N GLU A 117 -15.65 -19.33 -6.92
CA GLU A 117 -15.53 -20.63 -6.26
C GLU A 117 -16.01 -20.56 -4.80
N LYS A 118 -15.64 -19.51 -4.06
CA LYS A 118 -16.10 -19.32 -2.69
C LYS A 118 -17.61 -19.04 -2.63
N GLN A 119 -18.17 -18.26 -3.55
CA GLN A 119 -19.61 -18.02 -3.61
C GLN A 119 -20.40 -19.30 -3.88
N VAL A 120 -19.89 -20.19 -4.76
CA VAL A 120 -20.47 -21.52 -4.97
C VAL A 120 -20.41 -22.34 -3.68
N SER A 121 -19.29 -22.30 -2.95
CA SER A 121 -19.16 -22.96 -1.65
C SER A 121 -20.16 -22.44 -0.62
N VAL A 122 -20.35 -21.11 -0.51
CA VAL A 122 -21.38 -20.49 0.36
C VAL A 122 -22.76 -21.04 0.03
N ASN A 123 -23.14 -21.05 -1.25
CA ASN A 123 -24.45 -21.57 -1.67
C ASN A 123 -24.61 -23.07 -1.35
N SER A 124 -23.56 -23.86 -1.52
CA SER A 124 -23.54 -25.28 -1.18
C SER A 124 -23.66 -25.54 0.33
N LEU A 125 -22.98 -24.73 1.16
CA LEU A 125 -23.05 -24.78 2.61
C LEU A 125 -24.46 -24.40 3.11
N LEU A 126 -25.03 -23.33 2.57
CA LEU A 126 -26.41 -22.91 2.85
C LEU A 126 -27.42 -24.04 2.53
N PHE A 127 -27.29 -24.66 1.36
CA PHE A 127 -28.15 -25.78 0.96
C PHE A 127 -27.99 -27.00 1.89
N SER A 128 -26.76 -27.29 2.33
CA SER A 128 -26.46 -28.40 3.24
C SER A 128 -26.93 -28.15 4.68
N LYS A 129 -26.96 -26.88 5.10
CA LYS A 129 -27.40 -26.45 6.44
C LYS A 129 -28.92 -26.60 6.61
N TYR A 130 -29.68 -26.17 5.59
CA TYR A 130 -31.14 -26.10 5.62
C TYR A 130 -31.87 -27.38 6.07
N PRO A 131 -31.60 -28.59 5.53
CA PRO A 131 -32.29 -29.80 5.98
C PRO A 131 -31.90 -30.23 7.39
N VAL A 132 -30.67 -29.93 7.83
CA VAL A 132 -30.17 -30.29 9.16
C VAL A 132 -30.82 -29.41 10.23
N GLU A 133 -30.99 -28.12 9.95
CA GLU A 133 -31.76 -27.20 10.80
C GLU A 133 -33.23 -27.61 10.91
N GLN A 134 -33.87 -28.05 9.82
CA GLN A 134 -35.25 -28.56 9.89
C GLN A 134 -35.39 -29.80 10.78
N ILE A 135 -34.40 -30.70 10.76
CA ILE A 135 -34.40 -31.89 11.62
C ILE A 135 -34.24 -31.49 13.09
N GLN A 136 -33.40 -30.50 13.38
CA GLN A 136 -33.25 -29.97 14.74
C GLN A 136 -34.56 -29.32 15.23
N ALA A 137 -35.16 -28.43 14.42
CA ALA A 137 -36.39 -27.72 14.79
C ALA A 137 -37.57 -28.67 15.03
N ARG A 138 -37.72 -29.73 14.22
CA ARG A 138 -38.74 -30.77 14.46
C ARG A 138 -38.52 -31.51 15.77
N LYS A 139 -37.27 -31.86 16.09
CA LYS A 139 -36.97 -32.52 17.37
C LYS A 139 -37.22 -31.62 18.58
N GLU A 140 -36.88 -30.34 18.49
CA GLU A 140 -37.17 -29.38 19.56
C GLU A 140 -38.69 -29.22 19.75
N PHE A 141 -39.47 -29.30 18.68
CA PHE A 141 -40.93 -29.34 18.76
C PHE A 141 -41.44 -30.61 19.45
N ASP A 142 -40.95 -31.79 19.06
CA ASP A 142 -41.35 -33.09 19.63
C ASP A 142 -40.95 -33.21 21.12
N LEU A 143 -39.77 -32.72 21.51
CA LEU A 143 -39.30 -32.74 22.91
C LEU A 143 -40.13 -31.85 23.85
N ASN A 144 -40.80 -30.83 23.30
CA ASN A 144 -41.67 -29.94 24.06
C ASN A 144 -43.13 -30.45 24.14
N ALA A 145 -43.45 -31.58 23.49
CA ALA A 145 -44.82 -32.10 23.34
C ALA A 145 -45.22 -33.22 24.32
N ASP A 146 -44.29 -33.85 25.05
CA ASP A 146 -44.56 -35.10 25.79
C ASP A 146 -44.41 -34.97 27.33
N GLY A 147 -45.38 -35.56 28.06
CA GLY A 147 -45.42 -35.72 29.53
C GLY A 147 -44.68 -36.96 30.06
N GLU A 148 -44.80 -37.24 31.37
CA GLU A 148 -44.01 -38.21 32.17
C GLU A 148 -43.65 -39.56 31.48
N ILE A 149 -42.35 -39.92 31.54
CA ILE A 149 -41.69 -40.97 30.74
C ILE A 149 -41.31 -42.20 31.60
N SER A 150 -41.52 -43.40 31.06
CA SER A 150 -41.27 -44.74 31.63
C SER A 150 -39.82 -45.27 31.43
N PRO A 151 -39.40 -46.38 32.11
CA PRO A 151 -38.01 -46.87 32.09
C PRO A 151 -37.47 -47.39 30.74
N GLU A 152 -38.31 -47.89 29.84
CA GLU A 152 -37.88 -48.36 28.51
C GLU A 152 -37.55 -47.18 27.56
N GLU A 153 -38.21 -46.04 27.77
CA GLU A 153 -37.99 -44.80 27.03
C GLU A 153 -36.62 -44.17 27.38
N VAL A 154 -36.01 -44.52 28.53
CA VAL A 154 -34.66 -44.05 28.93
C VAL A 154 -33.55 -44.63 28.05
N LYS A 155 -33.69 -45.86 27.55
CA LYS A 155 -32.69 -46.49 26.67
C LYS A 155 -32.75 -45.91 25.25
N VAL A 156 -33.98 -45.72 24.75
CA VAL A 156 -34.27 -45.01 23.49
C VAL A 156 -33.82 -43.55 23.59
N SER A 157 -33.97 -42.93 24.75
CA SER A 157 -33.50 -41.57 25.06
C SER A 157 -31.98 -41.41 24.95
N ASN A 158 -31.18 -42.40 25.38
CA ASN A 158 -29.72 -42.31 25.26
C ASN A 158 -29.24 -42.41 23.80
N GLU A 159 -29.82 -43.28 22.98
CA GLU A 159 -29.52 -43.32 21.54
C GLU A 159 -30.00 -42.06 20.80
N ALA A 160 -31.17 -41.52 21.19
CA ALA A 160 -31.68 -40.27 20.67
C ALA A 160 -30.79 -39.07 21.03
N ARG A 161 -30.22 -39.06 22.25
CA ARG A 161 -29.25 -38.06 22.74
C ARG A 161 -27.94 -38.11 21.98
N MET A 162 -27.38 -39.30 21.71
CA MET A 162 -26.17 -39.43 20.90
C MET A 162 -26.38 -38.92 19.47
N LYS A 163 -27.47 -39.34 18.80
CA LYS A 163 -27.81 -38.83 17.45
C LYS A 163 -28.07 -37.33 17.43
N HIS A 164 -28.60 -36.76 18.52
CA HIS A 164 -28.80 -35.32 18.65
C HIS A 164 -27.48 -34.57 18.80
N SER A 165 -26.55 -35.08 19.62
CA SER A 165 -25.19 -34.54 19.74
C SER A 165 -24.47 -34.52 18.39
N ASP A 166 -24.61 -35.57 17.58
CA ASP A 166 -24.00 -35.64 16.25
C ASP A 166 -24.55 -34.56 15.31
N VAL A 167 -25.87 -34.39 15.26
CA VAL A 167 -26.54 -33.35 14.47
C VAL A 167 -26.11 -31.95 14.91
N GLN A 168 -26.06 -31.68 16.22
CA GLN A 168 -25.60 -30.40 16.75
C GLN A 168 -24.13 -30.13 16.40
N SER A 169 -23.26 -31.14 16.48
CA SER A 169 -21.86 -30.99 16.09
C SER A 169 -21.72 -30.67 14.59
N LYS A 170 -22.58 -31.24 13.75
CA LYS A 170 -22.60 -31.00 12.31
C LYS A 170 -23.06 -29.58 11.98
N ILE A 171 -24.10 -29.08 12.66
CA ILE A 171 -24.57 -27.69 12.50
C ILE A 171 -23.47 -26.71 12.89
N ARG A 172 -22.82 -26.90 14.04
CA ARG A 172 -21.73 -26.03 14.48
C ARG A 172 -20.57 -25.97 13.48
N ARG A 173 -20.23 -27.09 12.84
CA ARG A 173 -19.22 -27.13 11.79
C ARG A 173 -19.66 -26.36 10.55
N LEU A 174 -20.86 -26.63 10.03
CA LEU A 174 -21.41 -25.93 8.88
C LEU A 174 -21.54 -24.42 9.13
N GLU A 175 -21.88 -24.00 10.36
CA GLU A 175 -21.95 -22.59 10.76
C GLU A 175 -20.58 -21.92 10.77
N ALA A 176 -19.55 -22.61 11.29
CA ALA A 176 -18.19 -22.10 11.27
C ALA A 176 -17.68 -21.95 9.83
N ASP A 177 -17.87 -22.97 8.99
CA ASP A 177 -17.46 -22.96 7.58
C ASP A 177 -18.19 -21.88 6.78
N LEU A 178 -19.50 -21.72 7.02
CA LEU A 178 -20.31 -20.68 6.37
C LEU A 178 -19.85 -19.29 6.78
N LYS A 179 -19.63 -19.06 8.08
CA LYS A 179 -19.14 -17.79 8.59
C LYS A 179 -17.78 -17.44 7.98
N GLU A 180 -16.86 -18.38 7.92
CA GLU A 180 -15.55 -18.16 7.29
C GLU A 180 -15.69 -17.80 5.81
N ALA A 181 -16.54 -18.53 5.07
CA ALA A 181 -16.78 -18.27 3.66
C ALA A 181 -17.45 -16.90 3.41
N GLU A 182 -18.41 -16.51 4.25
CA GLU A 182 -19.07 -15.20 4.19
C GLU A 182 -18.10 -14.07 4.52
N GLU A 183 -17.25 -14.21 5.53
CA GLU A 183 -16.22 -13.22 5.86
C GLU A 183 -15.25 -13.02 4.70
N TYR A 184 -14.80 -14.11 4.05
CA TYR A 184 -13.99 -14.01 2.81
C TYR A 184 -14.72 -13.23 1.71
N MET A 185 -16.03 -13.43 1.54
CA MET A 185 -16.81 -12.72 0.53
C MET A 185 -16.93 -11.23 0.84
N LYS A 186 -16.93 -10.82 2.12
CA LYS A 186 -16.98 -9.41 2.55
C LYS A 186 -15.68 -8.64 2.36
N ILE A 187 -14.53 -9.32 2.31
CA ILE A 187 -13.24 -8.65 2.15
C ILE A 187 -13.14 -8.00 0.77
N ASN A 188 -12.76 -6.72 0.77
CA ASN A 188 -12.38 -5.99 -0.44
C ASN A 188 -10.94 -6.36 -0.82
N PHE A 189 -10.77 -7.11 -1.91
CA PHE A 189 -9.47 -7.54 -2.44
C PHE A 189 -8.96 -6.65 -3.58
N GLY A 190 -9.36 -5.38 -3.58
CA GLY A 190 -9.04 -4.42 -4.64
C GLY A 190 -10.11 -4.36 -5.73
N PRO A 191 -10.03 -3.38 -6.64
CA PRO A 191 -11.05 -3.13 -7.66
C PRO A 191 -11.33 -4.33 -8.58
N ASN A 192 -10.35 -5.22 -8.75
CA ASN A 192 -10.45 -6.40 -9.62
C ASN A 192 -10.16 -7.71 -8.86
N ASP A 193 -10.29 -7.71 -7.53
CA ASP A 193 -9.95 -8.83 -6.65
C ASP A 193 -8.48 -9.28 -6.74
N GLU A 194 -7.56 -8.43 -7.21
CA GLU A 194 -6.14 -8.76 -7.41
C GLU A 194 -5.41 -9.23 -6.15
N PHE A 195 -5.89 -8.88 -4.96
CA PHE A 195 -5.32 -9.32 -3.69
C PHE A 195 -5.89 -10.64 -3.17
N ALA A 196 -6.97 -11.16 -3.75
CA ALA A 196 -7.63 -12.37 -3.28
C ALA A 196 -6.73 -13.62 -3.30
N PRO A 197 -5.79 -13.79 -4.25
CA PRO A 197 -4.81 -14.88 -4.20
C PRO A 197 -3.90 -14.82 -2.97
N LEU A 198 -3.68 -13.64 -2.39
CA LEU A 198 -2.79 -13.43 -1.24
C LEU A 198 -3.47 -13.65 0.11
N TYR A 199 -4.78 -13.92 0.13
CA TYR A 199 -5.53 -14.16 1.37
C TYR A 199 -4.85 -15.22 2.24
N GLN A 200 -4.50 -14.86 3.48
CA GLN A 200 -3.80 -15.69 4.47
C GLN A 200 -2.42 -16.21 4.05
N GLN A 201 -1.82 -15.68 2.98
CA GLN A 201 -0.41 -15.96 2.68
C GLN A 201 0.49 -15.13 3.60
N CYS A 202 1.52 -15.77 4.16
CA CYS A 202 2.43 -15.17 5.11
C CYS A 202 3.83 -14.95 4.53
N PHE A 203 4.42 -13.80 4.84
CA PHE A 203 5.75 -13.38 4.38
C PHE A 203 6.57 -12.90 5.56
N GLU A 204 7.86 -13.26 5.59
CA GLU A 204 8.76 -12.95 6.70
C GLU A 204 9.98 -12.15 6.26
N ILE A 205 10.45 -11.27 7.14
CA ILE A 205 11.75 -10.60 7.01
C ILE A 205 12.49 -10.66 8.35
N ALA A 206 13.79 -10.94 8.32
CA ALA A 206 14.65 -10.97 9.49
C ALA A 206 15.50 -9.70 9.56
N LEU A 207 15.31 -8.87 10.60
CA LEU A 207 16.03 -7.61 10.81
C LEU A 207 16.58 -7.55 12.23
N SER A 208 17.87 -7.25 12.38
CA SER A 208 18.57 -7.26 13.68
C SER A 208 18.33 -8.59 14.44
N GLU A 209 17.68 -8.56 15.61
CA GLU A 209 17.36 -9.72 16.46
C GLU A 209 15.94 -10.27 16.29
N TYR A 210 15.13 -9.66 15.42
CA TYR A 210 13.72 -10.02 15.25
C TYR A 210 13.42 -10.59 13.85
N VAL A 211 12.38 -11.42 13.79
CA VAL A 211 11.72 -11.86 12.57
C VAL A 211 10.30 -11.30 12.59
N TYR A 212 9.99 -10.49 11.59
CA TYR A 212 8.65 -9.94 11.38
C TYR A 212 7.92 -10.80 10.38
N LYS A 213 6.65 -11.09 10.65
CA LYS A 213 5.77 -11.88 9.79
C LYS A 213 4.51 -11.09 9.48
N LEU A 214 4.14 -11.04 8.20
CA LEU A 214 2.89 -10.46 7.74
C LEU A 214 2.07 -11.53 7.01
N CYS A 215 0.88 -11.84 7.54
CA CYS A 215 -0.12 -12.66 6.86
C CYS A 215 -1.21 -11.75 6.29
N LEU A 216 -1.31 -11.69 4.97
CA LEU A 216 -2.20 -10.76 4.26
C LEU A 216 -3.67 -11.07 4.63
N PHE A 217 -4.41 -10.04 5.04
CA PHE A 217 -5.81 -10.12 5.50
C PHE A 217 -6.04 -11.00 6.76
N GLU A 218 -4.99 -11.29 7.52
CA GLU A 218 -5.11 -12.04 8.78
C GLU A 218 -4.46 -11.28 9.95
N LYS A 219 -3.13 -11.24 10.02
CA LYS A 219 -2.39 -10.65 11.15
C LYS A 219 -0.94 -10.31 10.82
N ALA A 220 -0.35 -9.44 11.64
CA ALA A 220 1.08 -9.17 11.68
C ALA A 220 1.66 -9.61 13.02
N THR A 221 2.84 -10.23 13.02
CA THR A 221 3.50 -10.72 14.23
C THR A 221 5.01 -10.45 14.21
N GLN A 222 5.61 -10.45 15.40
CA GLN A 222 7.05 -10.35 15.62
C GLN A 222 7.49 -11.48 16.54
N ARG A 223 8.64 -12.08 16.24
CA ARG A 223 9.32 -13.02 17.15
C ARG A 223 10.79 -12.69 17.25
N SER A 224 11.40 -12.99 18.39
CA SER A 224 12.87 -13.00 18.50
C SER A 224 13.43 -14.16 17.68
N LYS A 225 14.65 -14.03 17.15
CA LYS A 225 15.33 -15.14 16.47
C LYS A 225 15.60 -16.34 17.38
N ASP A 226 15.69 -16.11 18.69
CA ASP A 226 16.01 -17.14 19.68
C ASP A 226 14.77 -17.84 20.24
N THR A 227 13.58 -17.28 20.05
CA THR A 227 12.33 -17.79 20.66
C THR A 227 11.24 -17.97 19.61
N SER A 228 10.48 -19.06 19.72
CA SER A 228 9.33 -19.32 18.85
C SER A 228 8.06 -18.53 19.23
N MET A 229 8.08 -17.78 20.34
CA MET A 229 6.92 -17.06 20.84
C MET A 229 6.69 -15.79 20.03
N GLU A 230 5.53 -15.73 19.36
CA GLU A 230 5.13 -14.60 18.54
C GLU A 230 4.36 -13.57 19.38
N THR A 231 4.79 -12.31 19.29
CA THR A 231 4.05 -11.14 19.75
C THR A 231 3.15 -10.64 18.62
N ALA A 232 1.85 -10.51 18.88
CA ALA A 232 0.91 -9.96 17.92
C ALA A 232 1.14 -8.44 17.74
N LEU A 233 1.33 -8.00 16.51
CA LEU A 233 1.48 -6.60 16.14
C LEU A 233 0.20 -5.99 15.55
N GLY A 234 -0.83 -6.79 15.35
CA GLY A 234 -2.15 -6.38 14.88
C GLY A 234 -2.85 -7.50 14.09
N SER A 235 -4.17 -7.46 14.05
CA SER A 235 -5.03 -8.26 13.17
C SER A 235 -5.54 -7.38 12.04
N TRP A 236 -5.81 -7.98 10.87
CA TRP A 236 -6.33 -7.25 9.71
C TRP A 236 -7.58 -6.45 10.10
N GLY A 237 -7.53 -5.14 9.89
CA GLY A 237 -8.63 -4.23 10.15
C GLY A 237 -9.26 -3.74 8.86
N LYS A 238 -8.60 -2.79 8.21
CA LYS A 238 -9.17 -2.08 7.05
C LYS A 238 -8.10 -1.54 6.11
N TRP A 239 -8.57 -1.15 4.93
CA TRP A 239 -7.82 -0.31 4.02
C TRP A 239 -7.79 1.14 4.50
N ILE A 240 -6.66 1.81 4.30
CA ILE A 240 -6.52 3.27 4.42
C ILE A 240 -6.42 3.84 3.01
N THR A 241 -7.30 4.77 2.67
CA THR A 241 -7.27 5.53 1.41
C THR A 241 -6.19 6.59 1.47
N ILE A 242 -5.35 6.68 0.44
CA ILE A 242 -4.36 7.75 0.30
C ILE A 242 -4.61 8.45 -1.05
N GLY A 243 -4.95 9.74 -0.99
CA GLY A 243 -5.23 10.54 -2.19
C GLY A 243 -6.56 10.23 -2.87
N GLU A 244 -6.76 10.80 -4.06
CA GLU A 244 -7.95 10.58 -4.89
C GLU A 244 -7.92 9.23 -5.63
N ASP A 245 -6.73 8.63 -5.79
CA ASP A 245 -6.47 7.50 -6.69
C ASP A 245 -6.56 6.10 -6.04
N GLY A 246 -6.73 5.95 -4.70
CA GLY A 246 -7.16 4.67 -4.10
C GLY A 246 -6.51 4.19 -2.79
N PHE A 247 -6.74 2.90 -2.49
CA PHE A 247 -6.36 2.21 -1.24
C PHE A 247 -5.00 1.51 -1.37
N TYR A 248 -3.92 2.11 -0.86
CA TYR A 248 -2.56 1.55 -0.97
C TYR A 248 -1.91 1.19 0.37
N LYS A 249 -2.59 1.46 1.49
CA LYS A 249 -2.08 1.16 2.83
C LYS A 249 -3.06 0.27 3.58
N MET A 250 -2.55 -0.80 4.17
CA MET A 250 -3.32 -1.73 5.00
C MET A 250 -3.11 -1.38 6.47
N LEU A 251 -4.18 -1.43 7.26
CA LEU A 251 -4.13 -1.21 8.71
C LEU A 251 -4.44 -2.50 9.47
N TYR A 252 -3.53 -2.87 10.35
CA TYR A 252 -3.64 -3.97 11.28
C TYR A 252 -3.71 -3.42 12.71
N GLU A 253 -4.80 -3.71 13.42
CA GLU A 253 -5.13 -3.11 14.72
C GLU A 253 -5.30 -4.19 15.79
N HIS A 254 -5.45 -3.81 17.06
CA HIS A 254 -5.73 -4.75 18.17
C HIS A 254 -4.65 -5.83 18.35
N GLY A 255 -3.38 -5.44 18.27
CA GLY A 255 -2.25 -6.29 18.61
C GLY A 255 -2.08 -6.45 20.12
N ALA A 256 -1.02 -7.16 20.53
CA ALA A 256 -0.74 -7.41 21.94
C ALA A 256 -0.54 -6.08 22.71
N GLN A 257 -1.08 -6.02 23.93
CA GLN A 257 -0.95 -4.85 24.79
C GLN A 257 0.51 -4.47 25.01
N CYS A 258 0.84 -3.22 24.74
CA CYS A 258 2.15 -2.65 25.00
C CYS A 258 2.23 -2.15 26.45
N TRP A 259 3.36 -2.39 27.11
CA TRP A 259 3.60 -1.80 28.42
C TRP A 259 3.67 -0.28 28.28
N ASN A 260 2.86 0.48 29.02
CA ASN A 260 2.78 1.95 28.95
C ASN A 260 2.63 2.51 27.52
N GLY A 261 1.91 1.80 26.66
CA GLY A 261 1.64 2.20 25.29
C GLY A 261 0.26 1.75 24.83
N PRO A 262 -0.15 2.14 23.61
CA PRO A 262 -1.38 1.65 23.02
C PRO A 262 -1.29 0.14 22.75
N GLU A 263 -2.41 -0.48 22.39
CA GLU A 263 -2.37 -1.78 21.72
C GLU A 263 -1.46 -1.68 20.48
N ARG A 264 -0.66 -2.72 20.25
CA ARG A 264 0.23 -2.72 19.08
C ARG A 264 -0.57 -2.64 17.79
N SER A 265 -0.09 -1.86 16.84
CA SER A 265 -0.69 -1.74 15.51
C SER A 265 0.39 -1.72 14.44
N THR A 266 0.02 -2.15 13.22
CA THR A 266 0.92 -2.18 12.07
C THR A 266 0.25 -1.54 10.87
N THR A 267 0.94 -0.61 10.22
CA THR A 267 0.58 -0.14 8.89
C THR A 267 1.44 -0.84 7.85
N VAL A 268 0.86 -1.24 6.74
CA VAL A 268 1.60 -1.86 5.63
C VAL A 268 1.45 -1.00 4.40
N ASP A 269 2.56 -0.43 3.94
CA ASP A 269 2.68 0.29 2.68
C ASP A 269 2.94 -0.70 1.55
N LEU A 270 2.06 -0.68 0.55
CA LEU A 270 2.19 -1.53 -0.63
C LEU A 270 3.00 -0.81 -1.70
N VAL A 271 4.02 -1.47 -2.24
CA VAL A 271 4.86 -0.94 -3.32
C VAL A 271 4.90 -1.90 -4.49
N CYS A 272 5.02 -1.37 -5.72
CA CYS A 272 5.11 -2.22 -6.90
C CYS A 272 6.39 -3.09 -6.85
N GLY A 273 6.20 -4.39 -6.98
CA GLY A 273 7.27 -5.39 -7.08
C GLY A 273 6.88 -6.50 -8.04
N LEU A 274 7.87 -7.25 -8.54
CA LEU A 274 7.62 -8.41 -9.41
C LEU A 274 7.26 -9.67 -8.62
N GLU A 275 7.50 -9.65 -7.31
CA GLU A 275 7.25 -10.75 -6.39
C GLU A 275 6.53 -10.22 -5.15
N ASN A 276 5.84 -11.12 -4.45
CA ASN A 276 5.19 -10.84 -3.18
C ASN A 276 6.21 -11.03 -2.06
N ALA A 277 6.60 -9.94 -1.39
CA ALA A 277 7.62 -10.01 -0.34
C ALA A 277 7.47 -8.88 0.69
N LEU A 278 7.69 -9.21 1.95
CA LEU A 278 7.91 -8.21 3.00
C LEU A 278 9.35 -7.69 2.88
N VAL A 279 9.51 -6.44 2.42
CA VAL A 279 10.83 -5.88 2.05
C VAL A 279 11.41 -4.94 3.10
N ALA A 280 10.57 -4.36 3.96
CA ALA A 280 11.03 -3.52 5.05
C ALA A 280 10.08 -3.60 6.26
N SER A 281 10.64 -3.33 7.44
CA SER A 281 9.91 -3.19 8.70
C SER A 281 10.62 -2.15 9.56
N SER A 282 9.85 -1.27 10.19
CA SER A 282 10.35 -0.27 11.15
C SER A 282 9.33 -0.03 12.27
N GLU A 283 9.79 0.51 13.39
CA GLU A 283 8.96 0.96 14.52
C GLU A 283 9.08 2.50 14.64
N PRO A 284 8.34 3.27 13.82
CA PRO A 284 8.43 4.74 13.82
C PRO A 284 7.98 5.39 15.13
N SER A 285 7.15 4.68 15.92
CA SER A 285 6.70 5.12 17.23
C SER A 285 6.46 3.90 18.11
N ARG A 286 6.58 4.07 19.43
CA ARG A 286 6.46 2.97 20.39
C ARG A 286 5.19 2.14 20.12
N CYS A 287 5.38 0.85 19.88
CA CYS A 287 4.32 -0.12 19.61
C CYS A 287 3.46 0.18 18.36
N GLN A 288 3.95 1.03 17.46
CA GLN A 288 3.38 1.28 16.13
C GLN A 288 4.41 0.89 15.08
N TYR A 289 4.06 -0.07 14.23
CA TYR A 289 4.95 -0.63 13.24
C TYR A 289 4.57 -0.17 11.83
N ALA A 290 5.57 -0.03 10.96
CA ALA A 290 5.41 0.29 9.56
C ALA A 290 6.16 -0.75 8.72
N PHE A 291 5.40 -1.52 7.94
CA PHE A 291 5.91 -2.53 7.02
C PHE A 291 5.83 -2.01 5.59
N THR A 292 6.76 -2.43 4.75
CA THR A 292 6.67 -2.23 3.30
C THR A 292 6.57 -3.59 2.63
N PHE A 293 5.49 -3.80 1.89
CA PHE A 293 5.22 -5.05 1.18
C PHE A 293 5.27 -4.81 -0.32
N ALA A 294 6.24 -5.44 -0.98
CA ALA A 294 6.35 -5.43 -2.42
C ALA A 294 5.38 -6.46 -3.01
N THR A 295 4.57 -6.05 -3.98
CA THR A 295 3.64 -6.96 -4.66
C THR A 295 3.32 -6.47 -6.08
N PRO A 296 3.12 -7.38 -7.04
CA PRO A 296 2.61 -7.01 -8.35
C PRO A 296 1.21 -6.40 -8.28
N ALA A 297 0.43 -6.70 -7.24
CA ALA A 297 -0.97 -6.29 -7.11
C ALA A 297 -1.18 -4.76 -7.09
N VAL A 298 -0.12 -3.98 -6.79
CA VAL A 298 -0.17 -2.50 -6.83
C VAL A 298 0.67 -1.89 -7.96
N CYS A 299 1.18 -2.71 -8.89
CA CYS A 299 1.80 -2.16 -10.08
C CYS A 299 0.71 -1.62 -11.01
N ASP A 300 0.88 -0.38 -11.46
CA ASP A 300 -0.03 0.32 -12.35
C ASP A 300 0.62 0.46 -13.73
N LEU A 301 -0.21 0.64 -14.76
CA LEU A 301 0.33 1.04 -16.06
C LEU A 301 1.08 2.37 -15.89
N PRO A 302 2.29 2.51 -16.47
CA PRO A 302 2.93 3.80 -16.55
C PRO A 302 1.97 4.77 -17.25
N THR A 303 1.34 5.65 -16.47
CA THR A 303 0.62 6.76 -17.05
C THR A 303 1.70 7.75 -17.45
N HIS A 304 1.79 8.07 -18.74
CA HIS A 304 2.53 9.25 -19.19
C HIS A 304 1.78 10.50 -18.69
N LYS A 305 1.72 10.71 -17.37
CA LYS A 305 1.51 12.05 -16.83
C LYS A 305 2.81 12.78 -17.13
N ASN A 306 2.85 13.47 -18.28
CA ASN A 306 3.87 14.44 -18.59
C ASN A 306 3.87 15.48 -17.45
N HIS A 307 4.66 15.25 -16.40
CA HIS A 307 4.88 16.22 -15.33
C HIS A 307 5.79 17.38 -15.78
N TYR A 308 5.95 17.57 -17.10
CA TYR A 308 6.68 18.66 -17.75
C TYR A 308 5.77 19.48 -18.69
N GLU A 309 4.47 19.55 -18.41
CA GLU A 309 3.61 20.60 -18.96
C GLU A 309 3.00 21.35 -17.79
N GLY A 310 3.72 22.34 -17.27
CA GLY A 310 3.29 23.10 -16.11
C GLY A 310 4.26 24.21 -15.75
N GLU A 311 4.55 25.09 -16.70
CA GLU A 311 4.84 26.53 -16.55
C GLU A 311 5.28 27.05 -17.93
N LEU A 312 4.27 27.42 -18.74
CA LEU A 312 4.39 28.29 -19.91
C LEU A 312 4.01 29.71 -19.47
#